data_AF-A0A7C5R488-F1
#
_entry.id   AF-A0A7C5R488-F1
#
_cell.length_a   1.000
_cell.length_b   1.000
_cell.length_c   1.000
_cell.angle_alpha   90.00
_cell.angle_beta   90.00
_cell.angle_gamma   90.00
#
_symmetry.space_group_name_H-M   'P 1'
#
loop_
_entity.id
_entity.type
_entity.pdbx_description
1 polymer ?
#
loop_
_entity_poly.entity_id
_entity_poly.type
_entity_poly.pdbx_seq_one_letter_code
_entity_poly.pdbx_strand_id
1 'polypeptide(L)'
;MTLKKQLILFFIFLYSFAFSQQTTLNLVCTDKSLSEVITLLEEKYNFLFSYKESDIENIRISTESNQTDIDSFLKKILQNTGLQYEVINDNYIILKKPKNPADPLSQTNHSPAPGLPVLCGSIVDSATQKPLAFASIYFKNKEKG
;
A
#
# COMPACT_ATOMS: atom_id res chain seq x y z
N MET A 1 41.97 -2.98 -30.85
CA MET A 1 40.49 -3.11 -30.75
C MET A 1 40.01 -3.54 -29.35
N THR A 2 40.87 -3.57 -28.33
CA THR A 2 40.56 -4.02 -26.95
C THR A 2 40.22 -2.86 -26.01
N LEU A 3 40.85 -1.69 -26.18
CA LEU A 3 40.64 -0.51 -25.33
C LEU A 3 39.21 0.06 -25.41
N LYS A 4 38.63 0.10 -26.62
CA LYS A 4 37.24 0.53 -26.83
C LYS A 4 36.23 -0.40 -26.14
N LYS A 5 36.53 -1.71 -26.09
CA LYS A 5 35.67 -2.72 -25.46
C LYS A 5 35.72 -2.63 -23.93
N GLN A 6 36.88 -2.26 -23.35
CA GLN A 6 37.00 -1.99 -21.92
C GLN A 6 36.30 -0.70 -21.49
N LEU A 7 36.31 0.34 -22.33
CA LEU A 7 35.56 1.57 -22.07
C LEU A 7 34.03 1.35 -22.04
N ILE A 8 33.51 0.50 -22.94
CA ILE A 8 32.09 0.16 -23.00
C ILE A 8 31.64 -0.64 -21.76
N LEU A 9 32.46 -1.58 -21.29
CA LEU A 9 32.19 -2.36 -20.07
C LEU A 9 32.16 -1.47 -18.81
N PHE A 10 33.01 -0.44 -18.74
CA PHE A 10 33.01 0.51 -17.62
C PHE A 10 31.72 1.37 -17.57
N PHE A 11 31.18 1.77 -18.71
CA PHE A 11 29.93 2.54 -18.79
C PHE A 11 28.69 1.74 -18.34
N ILE A 12 28.66 0.43 -18.61
CA ILE A 12 27.57 -0.46 -18.17
C ILE A 12 27.60 -0.66 -16.65
N PHE A 13 28.80 -0.73 -16.05
CA PHE A 13 28.96 -0.86 -14.61
C PHE A 13 28.51 0.40 -13.84
N LEU A 14 28.78 1.60 -14.38
CA LEU A 14 28.32 2.86 -13.81
C LEU A 14 26.79 3.01 -13.80
N TYR A 15 26.10 2.43 -14.79
CA TYR A 15 24.63 2.49 -14.87
C TYR A 15 23.95 1.72 -13.73
N SER A 16 24.61 0.68 -13.19
CA SER A 16 24.03 -0.15 -12.12
C SER A 16 24.02 0.54 -10.76
N PHE A 17 24.90 1.52 -10.51
CA PHE A 17 24.93 2.26 -9.25
C PHE A 17 23.87 3.37 -9.16
N ALA A 18 23.25 3.76 -10.27
CA ALA A 18 22.30 4.87 -10.32
C ALA A 18 20.88 4.52 -9.82
N PHE A 19 20.61 3.24 -9.49
CA PHE A 19 19.24 2.76 -9.24
C PHE A 19 18.83 2.69 -7.76
N SER A 20 19.66 3.15 -6.81
CA SER A 20 19.29 3.21 -5.39
C SER A 20 19.23 4.66 -4.91
N GLN A 21 18.32 5.45 -5.45
CA GLN A 21 18.05 6.80 -4.93
C GLN A 21 17.07 6.71 -3.76
N GLN A 22 17.58 6.84 -2.54
CA GLN A 22 16.76 6.92 -1.34
C GLN A 22 16.05 8.27 -1.28
N THR A 23 14.72 8.27 -1.41
CA THR A 23 13.89 9.47 -1.37
C THR A 23 13.85 10.06 0.04
N THR A 24 14.47 11.22 0.23
CA THR A 24 14.40 11.96 1.49
C THR A 24 13.07 12.72 1.60
N LEU A 25 12.34 12.52 2.70
CA LEU A 25 11.05 13.15 2.95
C LEU A 25 11.22 14.43 3.77
N ASN A 26 10.85 15.55 3.17
CA ASN A 26 10.83 16.86 3.84
C ASN A 26 9.42 17.45 3.76
N LEU A 27 8.67 17.26 4.85
CA LEU A 27 7.28 17.69 5.00
C LEU A 27 7.08 18.37 6.35
N VAL A 28 6.32 19.45 6.32
CA VAL A 28 5.74 20.08 7.50
C VAL A 28 4.23 19.93 7.38
N CYS A 29 3.65 19.17 8.31
CA CYS A 29 2.22 18.94 8.40
C CYS A 29 1.72 19.62 9.68
N THR A 30 0.83 20.60 9.53
CA THR A 30 0.17 21.26 10.66
C THR A 30 -1.31 21.00 10.54
N ASP A 31 -1.83 20.14 11.41
CA ASP A 31 -3.25 19.79 11.50
C ASP A 31 -3.86 19.41 10.14
N LYS A 32 -3.17 18.54 9.39
CA LYS A 32 -3.65 18.01 8.10
C LYS A 32 -4.39 16.70 8.31
N SER A 33 -5.42 16.44 7.53
CA SER A 33 -6.01 15.10 7.48
C SER A 33 -5.00 14.09 6.94
N LEU A 34 -5.10 12.83 7.35
CA LEU A 34 -4.23 11.77 6.82
C LEU A 34 -4.39 11.63 5.30
N SER A 35 -5.59 11.85 4.76
CA SER A 35 -5.86 11.88 3.31
C SER A 35 -5.03 12.95 2.60
N GLU A 36 -4.99 14.19 3.11
CA GLU A 36 -4.14 15.25 2.53
C GLU A 36 -2.65 14.92 2.58
N VAL A 37 -2.18 14.29 3.67
CA VAL A 37 -0.79 13.86 3.79
C VAL A 37 -0.48 12.76 2.77
N ILE A 38 -1.39 11.80 2.58
CA ILE A 38 -1.29 10.75 1.56
C ILE A 38 -1.18 11.38 0.17
N THR A 39 -2.11 12.27 -0.21
CA THR A 39 -2.08 12.94 -1.52
C THR A 39 -0.75 13.65 -1.75
N LEU A 40 -0.22 14.34 -0.74
CA LEU A 40 1.08 15.00 -0.84
C LEU A 40 2.22 13.99 -1.09
N LEU A 41 2.20 12.83 -0.43
CA LEU A 41 3.18 11.77 -0.65
C LEU A 41 3.08 11.17 -2.05
N GLU A 42 1.87 10.99 -2.58
CA GLU A 42 1.64 10.50 -3.95
C GLU A 42 2.16 11.51 -4.99
N GLU A 43 1.79 12.79 -4.86
CA GLU A 43 2.12 13.84 -5.84
C GLU A 43 3.61 14.23 -5.82
N LYS A 44 4.21 14.40 -4.63
CA LYS A 44 5.57 14.93 -4.50
C LYS A 44 6.65 13.85 -4.54
N TYR A 45 6.31 12.63 -4.13
CA TYR A 45 7.28 11.56 -3.91
C TYR A 45 6.97 10.27 -4.68
N ASN A 46 5.90 10.24 -5.49
CA ASN A 46 5.52 9.10 -6.34
C ASN A 46 5.23 7.80 -5.58
N PHE A 47 4.75 7.93 -4.34
CA PHE A 47 4.16 6.81 -3.64
C PHE A 47 2.77 6.49 -4.19
N LEU A 48 2.29 5.28 -3.93
CA LEU A 48 0.95 4.83 -4.25
C LEU A 48 0.33 4.25 -2.98
N PHE A 49 -0.89 4.69 -2.63
CA PHE A 49 -1.54 4.22 -1.42
C PHE A 49 -2.77 3.35 -1.70
N SER A 50 -2.97 2.35 -0.84
CA SER A 50 -4.19 1.55 -0.76
C SER A 50 -4.71 1.55 0.66
N TYR A 51 -5.96 1.96 0.83
CA TYR A 51 -6.62 2.05 2.12
C TYR A 51 -8.14 2.01 1.96
N LYS A 52 -8.84 1.81 3.08
CA LYS A 52 -10.28 2.06 3.15
C LYS A 52 -10.51 3.48 3.65
N GLU A 53 -11.38 4.23 3.00
CA GLU A 53 -11.69 5.62 3.38
C GLU A 53 -12.08 5.74 4.87
N SER A 54 -12.97 4.84 5.31
CA SER A 54 -13.44 4.77 6.70
C SER A 54 -12.33 4.55 7.74
N ASP A 55 -11.20 3.99 7.33
CA ASP A 55 -10.09 3.71 8.24
C ASP A 55 -9.28 4.99 8.52
N ILE A 56 -9.29 5.98 7.61
CA ILE A 56 -8.45 7.18 7.66
C ILE A 56 -9.20 8.50 7.93
N GLU A 57 -10.52 8.55 7.70
CA GLU A 57 -11.36 9.76 7.67
C GLU A 57 -11.23 10.68 8.91
N ASN A 58 -10.89 10.12 10.08
CA ASN A 58 -10.83 10.85 11.35
C ASN A 58 -9.41 11.03 11.92
N ILE A 59 -8.37 10.83 11.10
CA ILE A 59 -6.98 10.94 11.54
C ILE A 59 -6.41 12.28 11.10
N ARG A 60 -5.88 13.04 12.07
CA ARG A 60 -5.21 14.32 11.84
C ARG A 60 -3.74 14.23 12.25
N ILE A 61 -2.87 14.78 11.42
CA ILE A 61 -1.43 14.72 11.52
C ILE A 61 -0.87 16.11 11.72
N SER A 62 -0.18 16.29 12.85
CA SER A 62 0.64 17.46 13.15
C SER A 62 2.07 16.97 13.43
N THR A 63 2.94 17.06 12.43
CA THR A 63 4.35 16.72 12.58
C THR A 63 5.22 17.60 11.70
N GLU A 64 6.37 17.96 12.24
CA GLU A 64 7.51 18.40 11.45
C GLU A 64 8.38 17.17 11.18
N SER A 65 8.67 16.91 9.91
CA SER A 65 9.46 15.75 9.50
C SER A 65 10.58 16.17 8.55
N ASN A 66 11.81 15.99 9.03
CA ASN A 66 13.03 15.91 8.22
C ASN A 66 13.49 14.44 8.16
N GLN A 67 12.57 13.50 7.94
CA GLN A 67 12.89 12.07 7.96
C GLN A 67 13.51 11.61 6.63
N THR A 68 14.47 10.71 6.71
CA THR A 68 15.29 10.31 5.57
C THR A 68 14.61 9.28 4.66
N ASP A 69 13.56 8.60 5.15
CA ASP A 69 12.85 7.54 4.43
C ASP A 69 11.36 7.45 4.85
N ILE A 70 10.58 6.77 4.01
CA ILE A 70 9.13 6.62 4.16
C ILE A 70 8.71 5.74 5.34
N ASP A 71 9.49 4.72 5.69
CA ASP A 71 9.16 3.81 6.80
C ASP A 71 9.19 4.58 8.12
N SER A 72 10.28 5.30 8.35
CA SER A 72 10.43 6.17 9.52
C SER A 72 9.29 7.18 9.61
N PHE A 73 8.96 7.84 8.49
CA PHE A 73 7.89 8.83 8.44
C PHE A 73 6.52 8.23 8.78
N LEU A 74 6.13 7.13 8.14
CA LEU A 74 4.86 6.45 8.39
C LEU A 74 4.77 5.96 9.84
N LYS A 75 5.85 5.37 10.37
CA LYS A 75 5.92 4.95 11.77
C LYS A 75 5.65 6.11 12.74
N LYS A 76 6.18 7.30 12.45
CA LYS A 76 5.98 8.50 13.27
C LYS A 76 4.54 9.01 13.19
N ILE A 77 3.99 9.20 11.99
CA ILE A 77 2.67 9.83 11.82
C ILE A 77 1.53 8.90 12.18
N LEU A 78 1.72 7.58 12.01
CA LEU A 78 0.69 6.59 12.31
C LEU A 78 0.77 6.10 13.77
N GLN A 79 1.75 6.57 14.54
CA GLN A 79 1.86 6.27 15.96
C GLN A 79 0.55 6.66 16.67
N ASN A 80 0.00 5.73 17.46
CA ASN A 80 -1.25 5.90 18.22
C ASN A 80 -2.53 6.07 17.38
N THR A 81 -2.47 5.93 16.05
CA THR A 81 -3.68 5.95 15.20
C THR A 81 -4.42 4.61 15.15
N GLY A 82 -3.73 3.53 15.56
CA GLY A 82 -4.22 2.17 15.40
C GLY A 82 -4.12 1.64 13.95
N LEU A 83 -3.60 2.43 13.01
CA LEU A 83 -3.29 1.95 11.66
C LEU A 83 -1.98 1.18 11.64
N GLN A 84 -1.96 0.12 10.83
CA GLN A 84 -0.75 -0.56 10.40
C GLN A 84 -0.49 -0.22 8.94
N TYR A 85 0.78 -0.23 8.55
CA TYR A 85 1.19 -0.03 7.17
C TYR A 85 2.11 -1.16 6.70
N GLU A 86 2.16 -1.35 5.39
CA GLU A 86 3.04 -2.30 4.72
C GLU A 86 3.56 -1.65 3.43
N VAL A 87 4.88 -1.69 3.22
CA VAL A 87 5.53 -1.15 2.02
C VAL A 87 5.86 -2.32 1.09
N ILE A 88 5.39 -2.23 -0.16
CA ILE A 88 5.55 -3.23 -1.20
C ILE A 88 6.29 -2.57 -2.36
N ASN A 89 7.32 -3.24 -2.88
CA ASN A 89 8.11 -2.78 -4.03
C ASN A 89 8.57 -1.31 -3.90
N ASP A 90 8.99 -0.93 -2.70
CA ASP A 90 9.55 0.39 -2.33
C ASP A 90 8.58 1.58 -2.37
N ASN A 91 7.55 1.59 -3.21
CA ASN A 91 6.66 2.75 -3.39
C ASN A 91 5.16 2.50 -3.24
N TYR A 92 4.72 1.24 -3.09
CA TYR A 92 3.30 0.92 -2.87
C TYR A 92 3.04 0.68 -1.38
N ILE A 93 2.11 1.43 -0.78
CA ILE A 93 1.87 1.42 0.65
C ILE A 93 0.42 1.01 0.92
N ILE A 94 0.24 -0.03 1.74
CA ILE A 94 -1.08 -0.48 2.20
C ILE A 94 -1.29 0.01 3.63
N LEU A 95 -2.38 0.73 3.89
CA LEU A 95 -2.81 1.09 5.24
C LEU A 95 -4.03 0.25 5.64
N LYS A 96 -3.99 -0.33 6.83
CA LYS A 96 -5.07 -1.17 7.36
C LYS A 96 -5.23 -1.01 8.86
N LYS A 97 -6.46 -0.94 9.36
CA LYS A 97 -6.71 -1.17 10.80
C LYS A 97 -6.61 -2.67 11.08
N PRO A 98 -5.86 -3.10 12.12
CA PRO A 98 -5.88 -4.47 12.55
C PRO A 98 -7.29 -4.81 13.01
N LYS A 99 -7.80 -5.92 12.50
CA LYS A 99 -9.07 -6.49 12.91
C LYS A 99 -8.97 -6.88 14.39
N ASN A 100 -9.87 -6.36 15.22
CA ASN A 100 -9.96 -6.79 16.61
C ASN A 100 -10.48 -8.25 16.62
N PRO A 101 -9.77 -9.22 17.23
CA PRO A 101 -10.24 -10.60 17.30
C PRO A 101 -11.61 -10.75 17.98
N ALA A 102 -12.01 -9.77 18.81
CA ALA A 102 -13.29 -9.73 19.51
C ALA A 102 -14.43 -9.06 18.72
N ASP A 103 -14.15 -8.47 17.56
CA ASP A 103 -15.18 -7.89 16.70
C ASP A 103 -15.86 -9.02 15.91
N PRO A 104 -17.19 -9.26 16.06
CA PRO A 104 -17.90 -10.34 15.38
C PRO A 104 -17.84 -10.26 13.85
N LEU A 105 -17.47 -9.10 13.28
CA LEU A 105 -17.26 -8.91 11.83
C LEU A 105 -15.82 -9.21 11.38
N SER A 106 -14.90 -9.40 12.32
CA SER A 106 -13.47 -9.53 12.09
C SER A 106 -12.97 -10.98 12.10
N GLN A 107 -13.83 -11.95 12.38
CA GLN A 107 -13.53 -13.38 12.19
C GLN A 107 -13.59 -13.73 10.69
N THR A 108 -12.53 -13.39 9.94
CA THR A 108 -12.26 -14.00 8.63
C THR A 108 -11.32 -15.21 8.72
N ASN A 109 -11.19 -15.78 9.92
CA ASN A 109 -10.75 -17.16 10.13
C ASN A 109 -11.94 -18.05 10.56
N HIS A 110 -13.16 -17.75 10.08
CA HIS A 110 -14.30 -18.65 10.25
C HIS A 110 -14.19 -19.79 9.24
N SER A 111 -13.90 -20.99 9.77
CA SER A 111 -14.72 -22.14 9.39
C SER A 111 -16.18 -21.68 9.45
N PRO A 112 -16.97 -21.79 8.38
CA PRO A 112 -18.33 -21.26 8.35
C PRO A 112 -19.11 -21.71 9.58
N ALA A 113 -19.87 -20.79 10.18
CA ALA A 113 -20.83 -21.14 11.21
C ALA A 113 -21.67 -22.34 10.71
N PRO A 114 -21.86 -23.40 11.52
CA PRO A 114 -22.57 -24.59 11.08
C PRO A 114 -23.93 -24.20 10.48
N GLY A 115 -24.10 -24.45 9.17
CA GLY A 115 -25.36 -24.18 8.46
C GLY A 115 -25.39 -22.97 7.51
N LEU A 116 -24.33 -22.16 7.39
CA LEU A 116 -24.25 -21.14 6.33
C LEU A 116 -23.52 -21.65 5.08
N PRO A 117 -24.03 -21.39 3.86
CA PRO A 117 -23.36 -21.77 2.64
C PRO A 117 -22.09 -20.93 2.42
N VAL A 118 -20.97 -21.61 2.15
CA VAL A 118 -19.73 -20.98 1.69
C VAL A 118 -19.66 -21.08 0.18
N LEU A 119 -19.33 -19.96 -0.48
CA LEU A 119 -19.07 -19.91 -1.91
C LEU A 119 -17.56 -19.82 -2.15
N CYS A 120 -16.99 -20.83 -2.81
CA CYS A 120 -15.60 -20.86 -3.26
C CYS A 120 -15.55 -21.13 -4.77
N GLY A 121 -14.58 -20.55 -5.47
CA GLY A 121 -14.41 -20.77 -6.91
C GLY A 121 -13.24 -20.00 -7.52
N SER A 122 -13.05 -20.16 -8.83
CA SER A 122 -12.07 -19.41 -9.62
C SER A 122 -12.80 -18.62 -10.70
N ILE A 123 -12.36 -17.38 -10.93
CA ILE A 123 -12.84 -16.57 -12.04
C ILE A 123 -11.99 -16.94 -13.25
N VAL A 124 -12.62 -17.47 -14.29
CA VAL A 124 -11.94 -17.84 -15.52
C VAL A 124 -12.47 -17.02 -16.69
N ASP A 125 -11.59 -16.73 -17.63
CA ASP A 125 -11.99 -16.23 -18.94
C ASP A 125 -12.74 -17.33 -19.71
N SER A 126 -13.91 -16.99 -20.27
CA SER A 126 -14.82 -17.98 -20.89
C SER A 126 -14.21 -18.66 -22.12
N ALA A 127 -13.43 -17.94 -22.91
CA ALA A 127 -12.84 -18.46 -24.14
C ALA A 127 -11.61 -19.34 -23.86
N THR A 128 -10.76 -18.92 -22.93
CA THR A 128 -9.47 -19.55 -22.67
C THR A 128 -9.49 -20.53 -21.50
N GLN A 129 -10.54 -20.50 -20.67
CA GLN A 129 -10.67 -21.28 -19.43
C GLN A 129 -9.52 -21.03 -18.43
N LYS A 130 -8.76 -19.94 -18.60
CA LYS A 130 -7.64 -19.57 -17.73
C LYS A 130 -8.12 -18.63 -16.61
N PRO A 131 -7.47 -18.66 -15.43
CA PRO A 131 -7.74 -17.70 -14.38
C PRO A 131 -7.60 -16.26 -14.87
N LEU A 132 -8.62 -15.45 -14.62
CA LEU A 132 -8.64 -14.05 -14.99
C LEU A 132 -8.00 -13.22 -13.87
N ALA A 133 -6.77 -12.77 -14.10
CA ALA A 133 -6.02 -11.96 -13.15
C ALA A 133 -6.70 -10.59 -12.92
N PHE A 134 -6.57 -10.07 -11.69
CA PHE A 134 -7.08 -8.75 -11.29
C PHE A 134 -8.60 -8.55 -11.37
N ALA A 135 -9.38 -9.62 -11.52
CA ALA A 135 -10.82 -9.55 -11.48
C ALA A 135 -11.35 -9.32 -10.05
N SER A 136 -12.36 -8.46 -9.92
CA SER A 136 -13.06 -8.17 -8.66
C SER A 136 -14.47 -8.73 -8.67
N ILE A 137 -14.95 -9.22 -7.52
CA ILE A 137 -16.31 -9.76 -7.35
C ILE A 137 -17.13 -8.78 -6.52
N TYR A 138 -18.35 -8.49 -6.97
CA TYR A 138 -19.30 -7.66 -6.24
C TYR A 138 -20.62 -8.43 -6.05
N PHE A 139 -21.12 -8.45 -4.81
CA PHE A 139 -22.48 -8.92 -4.55
C PHE A 139 -23.46 -7.82 -4.96
N LYS A 140 -24.13 -8.02 -6.09
CA LYS A 140 -25.24 -7.14 -6.48
C LYS A 140 -26.40 -7.37 -5.51
N ASN A 141 -26.88 -6.30 -4.89
CA ASN A 141 -28.05 -6.25 -3.98
C ASN A 141 -27.79 -6.33 -2.45
N LYS A 142 -26.84 -5.56 -1.91
CA LYS A 142 -26.92 -5.15 -0.48
C LYS A 142 -27.61 -3.79 -0.39
N GLU A 143 -28.86 -3.77 0.04
CA GLU A 143 -29.47 -2.53 0.52
C GLU A 143 -28.70 -2.03 1.75
N LYS A 144 -28.51 -0.71 1.82
CA LYS A 144 -27.83 -0.04 2.93
C LYS A 144 -28.55 -0.34 4.25
N GLY A 145 -27.80 -0.82 5.24
CA GLY A 145 -28.17 -0.83 6.65
C GLY A 145 -27.10 -0.11 7.44
#